data_AF-A0A2E8B2P8-F1
#
_entry.id   AF-A0A2E8B2P8-F1
#
_cell.length_a   1.000
_cell.length_b   1.000
_cell.length_c   1.000
_cell.angle_alpha   90.00
_cell.angle_beta   90.00
_cell.angle_gamma   90.00
#
_symmetry.space_group_name_H-M   'P 1'
#
loop_
_entity.id
_entity.type
_entity.pdbx_description
1 polymer ?
#
loop_
_entity_poly.entity_id
_entity_poly.type
_entity_poly.pdbx_seq_one_letter_code
_entity_poly.pdbx_strand_id
1 'polypeptide(L)'
;MPEILILEGLTDATFFQEVLGRLYLQDAKPLFIGVRGRQNMPAGISGTTANGNELQVDFRYSGQGEVDVEGGKEQISRIIRGLLDADVQRFAVTRDLDDDSPEQVVLAINDVVTNHLGANDVNLNRETNQILLPMGAITVIPIGLYEDGALGQLGITKHELEDLLIRLLLEDASLRENVPELGTLLAQVLPEIRRFEGPFNSGKEVFQLIKPIVQHGISDTGAIRRIIRTGNEDLLRTVLAPLLESLEHVLIPGLQ
;
A
#
# COMPACT_ATOMS: atom_id res chain seq x y z
N MET A 1 -14.49 16.89 -5.35
CA MET A 1 -14.65 15.45 -5.62
C MET A 1 -13.60 14.76 -4.78
N PRO A 2 -13.91 13.66 -4.08
CA PRO A 2 -12.89 12.94 -3.31
C PRO A 2 -11.80 12.42 -4.25
N GLU A 3 -10.57 12.39 -3.76
CA GLU A 3 -9.47 11.71 -4.44
C GLU A 3 -9.71 10.19 -4.37
N ILE A 4 -9.46 9.46 -5.46
CA ILE A 4 -9.73 8.02 -5.51
C ILE A 4 -8.41 7.27 -5.48
N LEU A 5 -8.30 6.30 -4.57
CA LEU A 5 -7.14 5.42 -4.43
C LEU A 5 -7.58 3.96 -4.61
N ILE A 6 -7.09 3.31 -5.65
CA ILE A 6 -7.30 1.88 -5.91
C ILE A 6 -6.22 1.09 -5.18
N LEU A 7 -6.62 0.07 -4.41
CA LEU A 7 -5.75 -0.74 -3.56
C LEU A 7 -5.94 -2.24 -3.84
N GLU A 8 -4.94 -3.07 -3.49
CA GLU A 8 -5.00 -4.52 -3.71
C GLU A 8 -6.02 -5.20 -2.79
N GLY A 9 -6.01 -4.82 -1.50
CA GLY A 9 -6.84 -5.46 -0.51
C GLY A 9 -7.09 -4.65 0.76
N LEU A 10 -7.66 -5.36 1.74
CA LEU A 10 -8.06 -4.82 3.03
C LEU A 10 -6.86 -4.38 3.89
N THR A 11 -5.74 -5.08 3.76
CA THR A 11 -4.49 -4.81 4.48
C THR A 11 -3.94 -3.44 4.05
N ASP A 12 -3.84 -3.22 2.74
CA ASP A 12 -3.47 -1.95 2.11
C ASP A 12 -4.42 -0.83 2.53
N ALA A 13 -5.74 -1.07 2.45
CA ALA A 13 -6.74 -0.07 2.83
C ALA A 13 -6.61 0.36 4.28
N THR A 14 -6.26 -0.58 5.17
CA THR A 14 -5.98 -0.25 6.56
C THR A 14 -4.68 0.55 6.68
N PHE A 15 -3.63 0.13 6.00
CA PHE A 15 -2.35 0.84 6.00
C PHE A 15 -2.49 2.29 5.54
N PHE A 16 -3.10 2.54 4.38
CA PHE A 16 -3.29 3.89 3.86
C PHE A 16 -4.21 4.73 4.76
N GLN A 17 -5.26 4.14 5.35
CA GLN A 17 -6.10 4.85 6.32
C GLN A 17 -5.28 5.35 7.51
N GLU A 18 -4.42 4.51 8.07
CA GLU A 18 -3.63 4.86 9.25
C GLU A 18 -2.49 5.83 8.92
N VAL A 19 -1.81 5.64 7.79
CA VAL A 19 -0.72 6.53 7.35
C VAL A 19 -1.25 7.92 7.02
N LEU A 20 -2.29 8.02 6.19
CA LEU A 20 -2.91 9.30 5.84
C LEU A 20 -3.46 10.01 7.07
N GLY A 21 -4.16 9.26 7.93
CA GLY A 21 -4.74 9.80 9.16
C GLY A 21 -3.69 10.32 10.13
N ARG A 22 -2.56 9.63 10.26
CA ARG A 22 -1.51 10.01 11.21
C ARG A 22 -0.62 11.13 10.68
N LEU A 23 -0.18 11.05 9.43
CA LEU A 23 0.90 11.90 8.92
C LEU A 23 0.41 13.18 8.25
N TYR A 24 -0.83 13.22 7.78
CA TYR A 24 -1.33 14.29 6.92
C TYR A 24 -2.58 14.99 7.43
N LEU A 25 -3.33 14.41 8.35
CA LEU A 25 -4.64 14.92 8.79
C LEU A 25 -4.66 15.28 10.27
N GLN A 26 -5.15 16.48 10.59
CA GLN A 26 -5.28 16.96 11.98
C GLN A 26 -6.50 16.38 12.70
N ASP A 27 -7.62 16.22 11.97
CA ASP A 27 -8.91 15.74 12.49
C ASP A 27 -9.40 14.52 11.70
N ALA A 28 -8.49 13.57 11.46
CA ALA A 28 -8.71 12.35 10.70
C ALA A 28 -10.00 11.61 11.10
N LYS A 29 -10.88 11.40 10.12
CA LYS A 29 -12.13 10.64 10.21
C LYS A 29 -12.05 9.45 9.26
N PRO A 30 -11.72 8.25 9.77
CA PRO A 30 -11.81 7.01 9.03
C PRO A 30 -13.21 6.80 8.45
N LEU A 31 -13.30 6.51 7.16
CA LEU A 31 -14.55 6.14 6.51
C LEU A 31 -14.62 4.62 6.44
N PHE A 32 -15.82 4.07 6.67
CA PHE A 32 -16.06 2.63 6.63
C PHE A 32 -17.32 2.31 5.84
N ILE A 33 -17.34 1.12 5.24
CA ILE A 33 -18.53 0.55 4.63
C ILE A 33 -18.84 -0.84 5.20
N GLY A 34 -20.10 -1.22 5.13
CA GLY A 34 -20.55 -2.59 5.35
C GLY A 34 -20.64 -3.33 4.03
N VAL A 35 -20.11 -4.54 3.98
CA VAL A 35 -20.23 -5.48 2.86
C VAL A 35 -20.83 -6.77 3.41
N ARG A 36 -21.59 -7.51 2.60
CA ARG A 36 -22.21 -8.78 3.02
C ARG A 36 -21.16 -9.69 3.70
N GLY A 37 -21.36 -9.98 4.99
CA GLY A 37 -20.47 -10.82 5.80
C GLY A 37 -19.29 -10.11 6.49
N ARG A 38 -19.04 -8.81 6.24
CA ARG A 38 -18.00 -8.01 6.92
C ARG A 38 -18.49 -6.59 7.24
N GLN A 39 -18.46 -6.22 8.52
CA GLN A 39 -18.74 -4.85 8.96
C GLN A 39 -17.43 -4.07 9.12
N ASN A 40 -17.49 -2.74 8.97
CA ASN A 40 -16.38 -1.81 9.20
C ASN A 40 -15.17 -2.02 8.27
N MET A 41 -15.40 -2.28 6.97
CA MET A 41 -14.33 -2.30 5.98
C MET A 41 -13.87 -0.86 5.71
N PRO A 42 -12.56 -0.54 5.80
CA PRO A 42 -12.03 0.78 5.44
C PRO A 42 -12.52 1.19 4.05
N ALA A 43 -13.07 2.38 3.91
CA ALA A 43 -13.62 2.87 2.64
C ALA A 43 -12.95 4.16 2.18
N GLY A 44 -12.06 4.69 3.00
CA GLY A 44 -11.44 5.98 2.78
C GLY A 44 -11.10 6.66 4.08
N ILE A 45 -10.73 7.92 3.97
CA ILE A 45 -10.44 8.80 5.09
C ILE A 45 -10.76 10.25 4.70
N SER A 46 -11.20 11.04 5.67
CA SER A 46 -11.39 12.47 5.48
C SER A 46 -10.78 13.25 6.64
N GLY A 47 -10.46 14.52 6.43
CA GLY A 47 -9.97 15.41 7.47
C GLY A 47 -9.39 16.69 6.88
N THR A 48 -8.72 17.44 7.73
CA THR A 48 -8.09 18.72 7.42
C THR A 48 -6.57 18.56 7.41
N THR A 49 -5.93 19.01 6.35
CA THR A 49 -4.46 19.04 6.22
C THR A 49 -3.84 20.14 7.08
N ALA A 50 -2.51 20.11 7.24
CA ALA A 50 -1.78 21.13 8.01
C ALA A 50 -1.96 22.57 7.49
N ASN A 51 -2.19 22.75 6.18
CA ASN A 51 -2.46 24.04 5.55
C ASN A 51 -3.95 24.44 5.56
N GLY A 52 -4.82 23.65 6.21
CA GLY A 52 -6.24 23.97 6.37
C GLY A 52 -7.15 23.53 5.23
N ASN A 53 -6.65 22.74 4.27
CA ASN A 53 -7.46 22.21 3.17
C ASN A 53 -8.23 20.97 3.63
N GLU A 54 -9.47 20.82 3.18
CA GLU A 54 -10.21 19.57 3.33
C GLU A 54 -9.68 18.53 2.34
N LEU A 55 -9.31 17.35 2.86
CA LEU A 55 -8.92 16.20 2.09
C LEU A 55 -9.91 15.07 2.37
N GLN A 56 -10.44 14.48 1.29
CA GLN A 56 -11.18 13.22 1.35
C GLN A 56 -10.59 12.28 0.31
N VAL A 57 -10.19 11.09 0.75
CA VAL A 57 -9.69 10.01 -0.11
C VAL A 57 -10.64 8.82 0.01
N ASP A 58 -11.19 8.38 -1.11
CA ASP A 58 -12.05 7.22 -1.24
C ASP A 58 -11.23 6.01 -1.70
N PHE A 59 -11.37 4.88 -1.01
CA PHE A 59 -10.63 3.65 -1.32
C PHE A 59 -11.48 2.69 -2.16
N ARG A 60 -10.87 2.15 -3.22
CA ARG A 60 -11.47 1.13 -4.10
C ARG A 60 -10.61 -0.12 -4.09
N TYR A 61 -11.14 -1.23 -3.59
CA TYR A 61 -10.39 -2.49 -3.55
C TYR A 61 -11.33 -3.69 -3.48
N SER A 62 -10.72 -4.87 -3.58
CA SER A 62 -11.38 -6.16 -3.52
C SER A 62 -12.26 -6.31 -2.26
N GLY A 63 -13.57 -6.32 -2.46
CA GLY A 63 -14.57 -6.49 -1.40
C GLY A 63 -15.66 -5.43 -1.35
N GLN A 64 -15.58 -4.30 -2.05
CA GLN A 64 -16.69 -3.34 -2.11
C GLN A 64 -17.71 -3.70 -3.23
N GLY A 65 -18.53 -4.75 -3.07
CA GLY A 65 -19.58 -5.11 -4.04
C GLY A 65 -20.17 -6.53 -3.90
N GLU A 66 -21.36 -6.75 -4.47
CA GLU A 66 -22.15 -8.01 -4.42
C GLU A 66 -21.61 -9.18 -5.28
N VAL A 67 -20.45 -9.04 -5.91
CA VAL A 67 -19.93 -10.08 -6.81
C VAL A 67 -18.93 -10.97 -6.08
N ASP A 68 -19.16 -12.27 -6.18
CA ASP A 68 -18.39 -13.34 -5.56
C ASP A 68 -16.87 -13.16 -5.69
N VAL A 69 -16.23 -13.60 -4.62
CA VAL A 69 -14.83 -13.38 -4.23
C VAL A 69 -13.88 -14.19 -5.11
N GLU A 70 -13.13 -13.51 -5.97
CA GLU A 70 -11.79 -13.95 -6.40
C GLU A 70 -10.86 -12.73 -6.42
N GLY A 71 -10.19 -12.45 -5.28
CA GLY A 71 -9.18 -11.39 -5.19
C GLY A 71 -8.02 -11.61 -6.17
N GLY A 72 -7.35 -10.54 -6.55
CA GLY A 72 -6.15 -10.60 -7.40
C GLY A 72 -6.02 -9.45 -8.39
N LYS A 73 -4.88 -9.43 -9.11
CA LYS A 73 -4.48 -8.42 -10.11
C LYS A 73 -5.54 -8.11 -11.17
N GLU A 74 -6.44 -9.05 -11.47
CA GLU A 74 -7.58 -8.83 -12.38
C GLU A 74 -8.60 -7.82 -11.87
N GLN A 75 -8.77 -7.70 -10.55
CA GLN A 75 -9.78 -6.80 -9.98
C GLN A 75 -9.37 -5.33 -10.09
N ILE A 76 -8.10 -5.01 -9.87
CA ILE A 76 -7.56 -3.67 -10.12
C ILE A 76 -7.89 -3.25 -11.55
N SER A 77 -7.65 -4.15 -12.51
CA SER A 77 -7.97 -3.90 -13.91
C SER A 77 -9.45 -3.62 -14.16
N ARG A 78 -10.36 -4.37 -13.50
CA ARG A 78 -11.81 -4.14 -13.60
C ARG A 78 -12.23 -2.80 -12.99
N ILE A 79 -11.68 -2.42 -11.84
CA ILE A 79 -11.97 -1.12 -11.19
C ILE A 79 -11.50 0.02 -12.08
N ILE A 80 -10.27 -0.04 -12.62
CA ILE A 80 -9.73 0.96 -13.56
C ILE A 80 -10.68 1.16 -14.73
N ARG A 81 -11.08 0.08 -15.40
CA ARG A 81 -12.01 0.15 -16.55
C ARG A 81 -13.35 0.75 -16.16
N GLY A 82 -13.93 0.34 -15.04
CA GLY A 82 -15.20 0.87 -14.55
C GLY A 82 -15.14 2.37 -14.22
N LEU A 83 -14.03 2.87 -13.69
CA LEU A 83 -13.82 4.31 -13.48
C LEU A 83 -13.70 5.06 -14.81
N LEU A 84 -12.94 4.52 -15.76
CA LEU A 84 -12.79 5.10 -17.10
C LEU A 84 -14.13 5.13 -17.86
N ASP A 85 -14.94 4.08 -17.78
CA ASP A 85 -16.30 4.02 -18.35
C ASP A 85 -17.26 5.05 -17.72
N ALA A 86 -16.97 5.49 -16.49
CA ALA A 86 -17.69 6.54 -15.79
C ALA A 86 -17.06 7.93 -15.98
N ASP A 87 -16.17 8.10 -16.96
CA ASP A 87 -15.41 9.33 -17.25
C ASP A 87 -14.54 9.85 -16.09
N VAL A 88 -14.17 8.97 -15.15
CA VAL A 88 -13.27 9.30 -14.05
C VAL A 88 -11.84 9.00 -14.48
N GLN A 89 -11.07 10.04 -14.81
CA GLN A 89 -9.69 9.94 -15.33
C GLN A 89 -8.61 10.45 -14.36
N ARG A 90 -9.01 10.81 -13.14
CA ARG A 90 -8.08 11.26 -12.08
C ARG A 90 -8.21 10.36 -10.86
N PHE A 91 -7.24 9.48 -10.68
CA PHE A 91 -7.15 8.57 -9.54
C PHE A 91 -5.73 8.01 -9.41
N ALA A 92 -5.41 7.46 -8.24
CA ALA A 92 -4.18 6.70 -8.02
C ALA A 92 -4.47 5.20 -7.95
N VAL A 93 -3.47 4.40 -8.32
CA VAL A 93 -3.48 2.95 -8.24
C VAL A 93 -2.24 2.49 -7.51
N THR A 94 -2.41 1.77 -6.41
CA THR A 94 -1.29 1.10 -5.75
C THR A 94 -1.21 -0.35 -6.18
N ARG A 95 0.02 -0.86 -6.27
CA ARG A 95 0.25 -2.26 -6.61
C ARG A 95 1.57 -2.75 -6.04
N ASP A 96 1.54 -3.92 -5.42
CA ASP A 96 2.74 -4.58 -4.92
C ASP A 96 3.69 -4.91 -6.08
N LEU A 97 4.98 -4.83 -5.80
CA LEU A 97 6.03 -5.19 -6.76
C LEU A 97 6.04 -6.70 -7.01
N ASP A 98 5.78 -7.53 -6.01
CA ASP A 98 6.00 -8.97 -6.06
C ASP A 98 7.42 -9.28 -6.62
N ASP A 99 7.49 -9.98 -7.75
CA ASP A 99 8.71 -10.32 -8.49
C ASP A 99 9.03 -9.28 -9.61
N ASP A 100 8.24 -8.21 -9.75
CA ASP A 100 8.35 -7.19 -10.78
C ASP A 100 9.18 -5.97 -10.30
N SER A 101 9.82 -5.26 -11.24
CA SER A 101 10.40 -3.94 -10.98
C SER A 101 9.31 -2.85 -10.90
N PRO A 102 9.60 -1.68 -10.30
CA PRO A 102 8.68 -0.54 -10.32
C PRO A 102 8.19 -0.18 -11.73
N GLU A 103 9.08 -0.17 -12.72
CA GLU A 103 8.74 0.13 -14.11
C GLU A 103 7.81 -0.93 -14.71
N GLN A 104 8.01 -2.21 -14.38
CA GLN A 104 7.16 -3.30 -14.85
C GLN A 104 5.74 -3.17 -14.29
N VAL A 105 5.58 -2.79 -13.02
CA VAL A 105 4.27 -2.49 -12.42
C VAL A 105 3.58 -1.33 -13.15
N VAL A 106 4.30 -0.23 -13.40
CA VAL A 106 3.78 0.93 -14.12
C VAL A 106 3.33 0.56 -15.54
N LEU A 107 4.15 -0.19 -16.26
CA LEU A 107 3.82 -0.68 -17.60
C LEU A 107 2.59 -1.59 -17.59
N ALA A 108 2.48 -2.49 -16.62
CA ALA A 108 1.33 -3.38 -16.51
C ALA A 108 0.00 -2.60 -16.31
N ILE A 109 0.01 -1.51 -15.54
CA ILE A 109 -1.17 -0.66 -15.39
C ILE A 109 -1.41 0.18 -16.65
N ASN A 110 -0.37 0.71 -17.29
CA ASN A 110 -0.47 1.42 -18.56
C ASN A 110 -1.10 0.54 -19.65
N ASP A 111 -0.74 -0.74 -19.71
CA ASP A 111 -1.30 -1.69 -20.66
C ASP A 111 -2.80 -1.90 -20.43
N VAL A 112 -3.26 -1.94 -19.17
CA VAL A 112 -4.70 -2.02 -18.86
C VAL A 112 -5.45 -0.82 -19.42
N VAL A 113 -4.91 0.39 -19.22
CA VAL A 113 -5.52 1.65 -19.68
C VAL A 113 -5.49 1.75 -21.20
N THR A 114 -4.33 1.48 -21.80
CA THR A 114 -4.11 1.52 -23.26
C THR A 114 -5.01 0.54 -23.99
N ASN A 115 -5.18 -0.67 -23.47
CA ASN A 115 -6.07 -1.67 -24.06
C ASN A 115 -7.55 -1.31 -23.93
N HIS A 116 -7.93 -0.48 -22.95
CA HIS A 116 -9.31 -0.05 -22.74
C HIS A 116 -9.69 1.16 -23.58
N LEU A 117 -8.84 2.20 -23.60
CA LEU A 117 -9.11 3.47 -24.29
C LEU A 117 -8.54 3.54 -25.72
N GLY A 118 -7.55 2.71 -26.04
CA GLY A 118 -6.76 2.81 -27.25
C GLY A 118 -5.52 3.70 -27.10
N ALA A 119 -4.47 3.43 -27.89
CA ALA A 119 -3.16 4.04 -27.74
C ALA A 119 -3.07 5.54 -28.09
N ASN A 120 -4.04 6.10 -28.81
CA ASN A 120 -3.98 7.48 -29.27
C ASN A 120 -4.23 8.50 -28.14
N ASP A 121 -4.90 8.08 -27.07
CA ASP A 121 -5.34 8.95 -25.98
C ASP A 121 -4.55 8.73 -24.68
N VAL A 122 -3.47 7.93 -24.74
CA VAL A 122 -2.71 7.50 -23.56
C VAL A 122 -1.23 7.81 -23.73
N ASN A 123 -0.65 8.57 -22.81
CA ASN A 123 0.79 8.84 -22.78
C ASN A 123 1.37 8.52 -21.40
N LEU A 124 2.47 7.77 -21.36
CA LEU A 124 3.13 7.40 -20.11
C LEU A 124 4.27 8.38 -19.78
N ASN A 125 4.12 9.11 -18.68
CA ASN A 125 5.21 9.84 -18.04
C ASN A 125 5.90 8.94 -17.00
N ARG A 126 7.10 8.46 -17.34
CA ARG A 126 7.88 7.54 -16.49
C ARG A 126 8.59 8.24 -15.32
N GLU A 127 8.82 9.55 -15.40
CA GLU A 127 9.48 10.29 -14.31
C GLU A 127 8.56 10.44 -13.09
N THR A 128 7.26 10.52 -13.34
CA THR A 128 6.23 10.73 -12.31
C THR A 128 5.32 9.52 -12.11
N ASN A 129 5.58 8.41 -12.82
CA ASN A 129 4.72 7.23 -12.86
C ASN A 129 3.25 7.55 -13.20
N GLN A 130 3.04 8.49 -14.11
CA GLN A 130 1.71 8.96 -14.51
C GLN A 130 1.34 8.48 -15.91
N ILE A 131 0.13 7.95 -16.04
CA ILE A 131 -0.53 7.69 -17.30
C ILE A 131 -1.43 8.91 -17.59
N LEU A 132 -1.01 9.74 -18.53
CA LEU A 132 -1.66 10.98 -18.93
C LEU A 132 -2.80 10.67 -19.92
N LEU A 133 -3.97 11.25 -19.63
CA LEU A 133 -5.20 11.12 -20.39
C LEU A 133 -5.72 12.51 -20.80
N PRO A 134 -6.66 12.63 -21.75
CA PRO A 134 -7.12 13.94 -22.23
C PRO A 134 -7.75 14.82 -21.13
N MET A 135 -8.39 14.22 -20.13
CA MET A 135 -9.10 14.94 -19.07
C MET A 135 -8.49 14.75 -17.68
N GLY A 136 -7.35 14.06 -17.57
CA GLY A 136 -6.76 13.74 -16.26
C GLY A 136 -5.46 12.95 -16.35
N ALA A 137 -5.07 12.39 -15.21
CA ALA A 137 -3.93 11.51 -15.12
C ALA A 137 -4.21 10.42 -14.08
N ILE A 138 -3.79 9.20 -14.40
CA ILE A 138 -3.77 8.08 -13.47
C ILE A 138 -2.35 7.98 -12.93
N THR A 139 -2.17 8.04 -11.61
CA THR A 139 -0.85 7.83 -11.02
C THR A 139 -0.71 6.40 -10.53
N VAL A 140 0.40 5.76 -10.86
CA VAL A 140 0.72 4.41 -10.41
C VAL A 140 1.73 4.50 -9.27
N ILE A 141 1.45 3.83 -8.16
CA ILE A 141 2.26 3.81 -6.96
C ILE A 141 2.70 2.36 -6.72
N PRO A 142 3.89 1.96 -7.21
CA PRO A 142 4.47 0.67 -6.88
C PRO A 142 4.77 0.58 -5.39
N ILE A 143 4.46 -0.56 -4.77
CA ILE A 143 4.64 -0.79 -3.34
C ILE A 143 5.62 -1.95 -3.10
N GLY A 144 6.59 -1.73 -2.23
CA GLY A 144 7.62 -2.68 -1.86
C GLY A 144 8.98 -2.02 -1.82
N LEU A 145 9.93 -2.61 -1.09
CA LEU A 145 11.27 -2.05 -0.95
C LEU A 145 12.27 -2.84 -1.81
N TYR A 146 12.20 -2.60 -3.12
CA TYR A 146 13.12 -3.17 -4.11
C TYR A 146 14.56 -2.75 -3.80
N GLU A 147 15.50 -3.69 -3.89
CA GLU A 147 16.93 -3.48 -3.60
C GLU A 147 17.27 -3.02 -2.16
N ASP A 148 16.36 -3.18 -1.20
CA ASP A 148 16.67 -2.91 0.21
C ASP A 148 17.69 -3.92 0.75
N GLY A 149 18.86 -3.40 1.15
CA GLY A 149 19.96 -4.25 1.61
C GLY A 149 19.66 -5.05 2.86
N ALA A 150 18.78 -4.56 3.75
CA ALA A 150 18.41 -5.28 4.97
C ALA A 150 17.40 -6.38 4.69
N LEU A 151 16.38 -6.11 3.86
CA LEU A 151 15.42 -7.14 3.43
C LEU A 151 16.09 -8.20 2.54
N GLY A 152 17.03 -7.79 1.69
CA GLY A 152 17.87 -8.69 0.91
C GLY A 152 18.73 -9.62 1.77
N GLN A 153 19.28 -9.13 2.89
CA GLN A 153 19.97 -9.98 3.88
C GLN A 153 19.05 -11.00 4.55
N LEU A 154 17.76 -10.66 4.71
CA LEU A 154 16.76 -11.61 5.15
C LEU A 154 16.37 -12.60 4.05
N GLY A 155 16.80 -12.42 2.80
CA GLY A 155 16.47 -13.28 1.65
C GLY A 155 15.08 -13.03 1.08
N ILE A 156 14.52 -11.83 1.31
CA ILE A 156 13.27 -11.39 0.67
C ILE A 156 13.60 -10.97 -0.76
N THR A 157 12.88 -11.54 -1.72
CA THR A 157 13.00 -11.23 -3.14
C THR A 157 11.65 -10.88 -3.78
N LYS A 158 10.54 -11.11 -3.08
CA LYS A 158 9.21 -10.67 -3.49
C LYS A 158 8.76 -9.53 -2.60
N HIS A 159 8.55 -8.38 -3.21
CA HIS A 159 8.41 -7.11 -2.51
C HIS A 159 6.96 -6.67 -2.46
N GLU A 160 6.42 -6.51 -1.26
CA GLU A 160 5.02 -6.20 -1.00
C GLU A 160 4.94 -5.06 0.04
N LEU A 161 3.74 -4.55 0.32
CA LEU A 161 3.51 -3.58 1.40
C LEU A 161 4.17 -3.96 2.73
N GLU A 162 4.17 -5.24 3.06
CA GLU A 162 4.76 -5.77 4.28
C GLU A 162 6.25 -5.47 4.44
N ASP A 163 6.99 -5.21 3.36
CA ASP A 163 8.39 -4.77 3.41
C ASP A 163 8.56 -3.51 4.26
N LEU A 164 7.65 -2.53 4.09
CA LEU A 164 7.66 -1.28 4.84
C LEU A 164 7.41 -1.56 6.33
N LEU A 165 6.50 -2.48 6.64
CA LEU A 165 6.18 -2.87 8.02
C LEU A 165 7.34 -3.61 8.69
N ILE A 166 7.99 -4.53 7.97
CA ILE A 166 9.18 -5.23 8.43
C ILE A 166 10.31 -4.22 8.68
N ARG A 167 10.53 -3.28 7.76
CA ARG A 167 11.58 -2.27 7.90
C ARG A 167 11.35 -1.40 9.14
N LEU A 168 10.12 -0.94 9.36
CA LEU A 168 9.74 -0.23 10.59
C LEU A 168 10.03 -1.06 11.83
N LEU A 169 9.67 -2.35 11.83
CA LEU A 169 9.95 -3.23 12.95
C LEU A 169 11.46 -3.42 13.17
N LEU A 170 12.28 -3.49 12.12
CA LEU A 170 13.72 -3.65 12.23
C LEU A 170 14.44 -2.38 12.71
N GLU A 171 13.93 -1.20 12.38
CA GLU A 171 14.54 0.08 12.76
C GLU A 171 14.03 0.62 14.09
N ASP A 172 12.73 0.50 14.34
CA ASP A 172 12.10 1.11 15.50
C ASP A 172 12.13 0.16 16.72
N ALA A 173 12.96 0.52 17.70
CA ALA A 173 13.06 -0.21 18.95
C ALA A 173 11.75 -0.19 19.76
N SER A 174 10.93 0.86 19.64
CA SER A 174 9.66 0.98 20.39
C SER A 174 8.61 -0.03 19.94
N LEU A 175 8.74 -0.57 18.72
CA LEU A 175 7.83 -1.59 18.20
C LEU A 175 8.24 -3.01 18.61
N ARG A 176 9.44 -3.18 19.19
CA ARG A 176 10.09 -4.47 19.47
C ARG A 176 10.33 -4.73 20.94
N GLU A 177 9.54 -4.15 21.84
CA GLU A 177 9.75 -4.26 23.29
C GLU A 177 10.00 -5.70 23.78
N ASN A 178 9.38 -6.71 23.12
CA ASN A 178 9.53 -8.12 23.45
C ASN A 178 10.67 -8.85 22.71
N VAL A 179 11.20 -8.29 21.61
CA VAL A 179 12.24 -8.91 20.76
C VAL A 179 13.19 -7.83 20.19
N PRO A 180 14.05 -7.23 21.02
CA PRO A 180 14.95 -6.15 20.60
C PRO A 180 15.92 -6.59 19.48
N GLU A 181 16.30 -7.87 19.43
CA GLU A 181 17.23 -8.44 18.45
C GLU A 181 16.52 -9.09 17.25
N LEU A 182 15.34 -8.58 16.85
CA LEU A 182 14.50 -9.17 15.79
C LEU A 182 15.26 -9.51 14.51
N GLY A 183 16.12 -8.62 14.02
CA GLY A 183 16.89 -8.85 12.80
C GLY A 183 17.84 -10.05 12.92
N THR A 184 18.52 -10.19 14.06
CA THR A 184 19.39 -11.33 14.34
C THR A 184 18.60 -12.63 14.46
N LEU A 185 17.45 -12.60 15.14
CA LEU A 185 16.56 -13.75 15.25
C LEU A 185 16.08 -14.22 13.87
N LEU A 186 15.64 -13.30 13.02
CA LEU A 186 15.19 -13.62 11.66
C LEU A 186 16.32 -14.21 10.82
N ALA A 187 17.52 -13.63 10.87
CA ALA A 187 18.67 -14.14 10.13
C ALA A 187 19.07 -15.57 10.55
N GLN A 188 18.77 -15.98 11.79
CA GLN A 188 19.01 -17.34 12.28
C GLN A 188 17.89 -18.32 11.91
N VAL A 189 16.63 -17.88 11.98
CA VAL A 189 15.46 -18.76 11.84
C VAL A 189 15.03 -18.95 10.39
N LEU A 190 15.08 -17.89 9.57
CA LEU A 190 14.61 -17.94 8.18
C LEU A 190 15.34 -18.99 7.33
N PRO A 191 16.68 -19.17 7.41
CA PRO A 191 17.35 -20.23 6.65
C PRO A 191 16.83 -21.64 6.98
N GLU A 192 16.50 -21.92 8.24
CA GLU A 192 15.96 -23.20 8.67
C GLU A 192 14.52 -23.38 8.19
N ILE A 193 13.65 -22.38 8.35
CA ILE A 193 12.28 -22.42 7.79
C ILE A 193 12.34 -22.72 6.29
N ARG A 194 13.25 -22.05 5.57
CA ARG A 194 13.38 -22.22 4.13
C ARG A 194 13.75 -23.63 3.70
N ARG A 195 14.59 -24.26 4.51
CA ARG A 195 15.03 -25.63 4.27
C ARG A 195 13.89 -26.65 4.37
N PHE A 196 12.89 -26.39 5.23
CA PHE A 196 11.83 -27.34 5.54
C PHE A 196 10.47 -27.01 4.91
N GLU A 197 10.15 -25.73 4.73
CA GLU A 197 8.80 -25.28 4.36
C GLU A 197 8.71 -24.64 2.97
N GLY A 198 9.84 -24.33 2.32
CA GLY A 198 9.89 -23.74 0.98
C GLY A 198 10.62 -22.40 0.92
N PRO A 199 10.63 -21.69 -0.21
CA PRO A 199 11.52 -20.54 -0.41
C PRO A 199 11.34 -19.37 0.58
N PHE A 200 10.16 -19.22 1.21
CA PHE A 200 9.84 -18.24 2.26
C PHE A 200 10.54 -16.89 2.02
N ASN A 201 10.25 -16.30 0.86
CA ASN A 201 11.01 -15.20 0.26
C ASN A 201 10.15 -13.98 -0.08
N SER A 202 8.90 -13.92 0.37
CA SER A 202 8.07 -12.72 0.28
C SER A 202 8.04 -11.92 1.59
N GLY A 203 7.86 -10.60 1.47
CA GLY A 203 7.63 -9.72 2.61
C GLY A 203 6.43 -10.17 3.44
N LYS A 204 5.32 -10.54 2.80
CA LYS A 204 4.12 -11.06 3.47
C LYS A 204 4.37 -12.32 4.30
N GLU A 205 5.11 -13.29 3.78
CA GLU A 205 5.44 -14.51 4.52
C GLU A 205 6.24 -14.17 5.79
N VAL A 206 7.29 -13.36 5.66
CA VAL A 206 8.12 -12.91 6.79
C VAL A 206 7.30 -12.10 7.78
N PHE A 207 6.40 -11.24 7.31
CA PHE A 207 5.53 -10.47 8.18
C PHE A 207 4.57 -11.36 8.97
N GLN A 208 4.00 -12.41 8.36
CA GLN A 208 3.15 -13.37 9.08
C GLN A 208 3.90 -14.07 10.22
N LEU A 209 5.20 -14.33 10.05
CA LEU A 209 6.04 -14.92 11.09
C LEU A 209 6.27 -13.96 12.27
N ILE A 210 6.48 -12.67 12.02
CA ILE A 210 6.81 -11.69 13.07
C ILE A 210 5.60 -10.96 13.64
N LYS A 211 4.45 -10.99 12.96
CA LYS A 211 3.20 -10.36 13.44
C LYS A 211 2.85 -10.72 14.89
N PRO A 212 3.02 -11.96 15.37
CA PRO A 212 2.77 -12.29 16.78
C PRO A 212 3.63 -11.51 17.78
N ILE A 213 4.83 -11.07 17.38
CA ILE A 213 5.74 -10.26 18.19
C ILE A 213 5.15 -8.86 18.41
N VAL A 214 4.56 -8.30 17.36
CA VAL A 214 3.85 -7.02 17.43
C VAL A 214 2.65 -7.15 18.34
N GLN A 215 1.81 -8.17 18.15
CA GLN A 215 0.72 -8.49 19.06
C GLN A 215 0.18 -9.91 18.85
N HIS A 216 0.19 -10.71 19.91
CA HIS A 216 -0.41 -12.05 19.88
C HIS A 216 -1.92 -12.00 19.58
N GLY A 217 -2.37 -12.85 18.65
CA GLY A 217 -3.80 -13.09 18.39
C GLY A 217 -4.51 -12.01 17.57
N ILE A 218 -3.79 -11.15 16.85
CA ILE A 218 -4.35 -10.05 16.08
C ILE A 218 -4.37 -10.32 14.56
N SER A 219 -5.39 -9.78 13.88
CA SER A 219 -5.49 -9.71 12.42
C SER A 219 -4.43 -8.80 11.80
N ASP A 220 -4.11 -8.97 10.52
CA ASP A 220 -3.11 -8.12 9.83
C ASP A 220 -3.42 -6.62 9.99
N THR A 221 -4.69 -6.26 9.89
CA THR A 221 -5.19 -4.89 10.10
C THR A 221 -4.91 -4.34 11.50
N GLY A 222 -4.97 -5.17 12.54
CA GLY A 222 -4.65 -4.72 13.90
C GLY A 222 -3.15 -4.55 14.13
N ALA A 223 -2.32 -5.40 13.50
CA ALA A 223 -0.87 -5.27 13.55
C ALA A 223 -0.41 -3.98 12.87
N ILE A 224 -0.95 -3.68 11.68
CA ILE A 224 -0.72 -2.41 10.97
C ILE A 224 -1.08 -1.22 11.84
N ARG A 225 -2.29 -1.21 12.42
CA ARG A 225 -2.71 -0.13 13.32
C ARG A 225 -1.73 0.10 14.45
N ARG A 226 -1.23 -0.97 15.07
CA ARG A 226 -0.24 -0.85 16.15
C ARG A 226 1.08 -0.29 15.65
N ILE A 227 1.63 -0.83 14.57
CA ILE A 227 2.90 -0.37 13.98
C ILE A 227 2.79 1.12 13.61
N ILE A 228 1.76 1.49 12.85
CA ILE A 228 1.60 2.83 12.32
C ILE A 228 1.18 3.83 13.39
N ARG A 229 0.54 3.46 14.50
CA ARG A 229 0.18 4.43 15.57
C ARG A 229 1.23 4.57 16.65
N THR A 230 1.94 3.48 16.97
CA THR A 230 2.92 3.46 18.07
C THR A 230 4.32 3.82 17.59
N GLY A 231 4.65 3.54 16.33
CA GLY A 231 6.01 3.76 15.82
C GLY A 231 6.45 5.22 15.92
N ASN A 232 7.75 5.45 16.02
CA ASN A 232 8.34 6.78 15.97
C ASN A 232 8.01 7.47 14.64
N GLU A 233 7.53 8.72 14.71
CA GLU A 233 7.08 9.44 13.50
C GLU A 233 8.23 9.73 12.52
N ASP A 234 9.42 10.08 13.01
CA ASP A 234 10.58 10.38 12.16
C ASP A 234 11.03 9.14 11.38
N LEU A 235 11.06 7.98 12.06
CA LEU A 235 11.34 6.69 11.42
C LEU A 235 10.22 6.30 10.44
N LEU A 236 8.96 6.54 10.81
CA LEU A 236 7.82 6.31 9.92
C LEU A 236 7.96 7.11 8.63
N ARG A 237 8.27 8.40 8.72
CA ARG A 237 8.50 9.26 7.55
C ARG A 237 9.72 8.82 6.74
N THR A 238 10.79 8.39 7.40
CA THR A 238 12.03 7.95 6.75
C THR A 238 11.81 6.66 5.95
N VAL A 239 11.24 5.63 6.56
CA VAL A 239 10.99 4.34 5.91
C VAL A 239 9.93 4.46 4.80
N LEU A 240 8.91 5.29 5.02
CA LEU A 240 7.84 5.48 4.04
C LEU A 240 8.16 6.55 2.98
N ALA A 241 9.32 7.23 3.03
CA ALA A 241 9.61 8.39 2.19
C ALA A 241 9.31 8.17 0.68
N PRO A 242 9.69 7.04 0.04
CA PRO A 242 9.38 6.82 -1.38
C PRO A 242 7.87 6.76 -1.66
N LEU A 243 7.10 6.20 -0.73
CA LEU A 243 5.65 6.13 -0.82
C LEU A 243 5.01 7.50 -0.56
N LEU A 244 5.50 8.23 0.44
CA LEU A 244 4.99 9.55 0.82
C LEU A 244 5.17 10.56 -0.31
N GLU A 245 6.32 10.56 -0.98
CA GLU A 245 6.58 11.39 -2.17
C GLU A 245 5.53 11.13 -3.26
N SER A 246 5.26 9.86 -3.54
CA SER A 246 4.23 9.46 -4.52
C SER A 246 2.82 9.91 -4.09
N LEU A 247 2.48 9.85 -2.81
CA LEU A 247 1.16 10.28 -2.30
C LEU A 247 0.99 11.80 -2.33
N GLU A 248 2.04 12.56 -2.00
CA GLU A 248 2.01 14.03 -1.97
C GLU A 248 1.82 14.62 -3.37
N HIS A 249 2.43 14.00 -4.39
CA HIS A 249 2.22 14.40 -5.78
C HIS A 249 0.78 14.20 -6.28
N VAL A 250 0.02 13.30 -5.67
CA VAL A 250 -1.27 12.85 -6.20
C VAL A 250 -2.45 13.29 -5.35
N LEU A 251 -2.41 12.99 -4.06
CA LEU A 251 -3.54 13.13 -3.15
C LEU A 251 -3.52 14.45 -2.38
N ILE A 252 -2.35 15.11 -2.26
CA ILE A 252 -2.21 16.31 -1.44
C ILE A 252 -1.45 17.43 -2.17
N PRO A 253 -1.98 17.90 -3.31
CA PRO A 253 -1.34 18.99 -4.05
C PRO A 253 -1.25 20.26 -3.18
N GLY A 254 -0.03 20.74 -2.94
CA GLY A 254 0.25 21.99 -2.21
C GLY A 254 0.88 21.85 -0.81
N LEU A 255 1.49 20.70 -0.49
CA LEU A 255 2.34 20.51 0.70
C LEU A 255 3.84 20.82 0.47
N GLN A 256 4.23 21.20 -0.75
CA GLN A 256 5.59 21.63 -1.09
C GLN A 256 5.86 23.09 -0.74
#